data_AF-A0A5J4VJM4-F1
#
_entry.id   AF-A0A5J4VJM4-F1
#
_cell.length_a   1.000
_cell.length_b   1.000
_cell.length_c   1.000
_cell.angle_alpha   90.00
_cell.angle_beta   90.00
_cell.angle_gamma   90.00
#
_symmetry.space_group_name_H-M   'P 1'
#
loop_
_entity.id
_entity.type
_entity.pdbx_description
1 polymer ?
#
loop_
_entity_poly.entity_id
_entity_poly.type
_entity_poly.pdbx_seq_one_letter_code
_entity_poly.pdbx_strand_id
1 'polypeptide(L)'
;MTEAALGENLRVISIRDAAITKEIALRASAEEVLAQFTSVNTSASSALQFLNGLSSMLSITFEIDLMNNHMLQFTKKAISGHMIAKPKYEDTWNVGILFDYWRGKGPNRNLTNVELQIKLTSLLMTICSMRPAEIERISLRHSVICEQTDKVDLRLQPKTKSGLHSPKLSKTRDRTVCPRATFFRLVEKN
;
A
#
# COMPACT_ATOMS: atom_id res chain seq x y z
N MET A 1 38.37 -4.18 -40.68
CA MET A 1 37.25 -3.86 -39.77
C MET A 1 37.78 -2.86 -38.76
N THR A 2 37.31 -1.61 -38.77
CA THR A 2 37.78 -0.52 -37.91
C THR A 2 37.21 -0.65 -36.49
N GLU A 3 37.95 -0.22 -35.45
CA GLU A 3 37.51 -0.24 -34.04
C GLU A 3 36.12 0.40 -33.85
N ALA A 4 35.77 1.39 -34.66
CA ALA A 4 34.45 2.02 -34.67
C ALA A 4 33.30 1.02 -34.97
N ALA A 5 33.50 0.12 -35.93
CA ALA A 5 32.50 -0.90 -36.31
C ALA A 5 32.37 -2.01 -35.24
N LEU A 6 33.42 -2.26 -34.46
CA LEU A 6 33.39 -3.19 -33.33
C LEU A 6 32.63 -2.57 -32.15
N GLY A 7 32.91 -1.30 -31.83
CA GLY A 7 32.23 -0.56 -30.76
C GLY A 7 30.73 -0.36 -31.00
N GLU A 8 30.33 -0.20 -32.27
CA GLU A 8 28.92 -0.07 -32.65
C GLU A 8 28.17 -1.41 -32.56
N ASN A 9 28.79 -2.52 -32.97
CA ASN A 9 28.23 -3.86 -32.78
C ASN A 9 28.09 -4.23 -31.29
N LEU A 10 29.10 -3.92 -30.46
CA LEU A 10 29.05 -4.11 -29.01
C LEU A 10 27.93 -3.29 -28.35
N ARG A 11 27.68 -2.05 -28.81
CA ARG A 11 26.54 -1.23 -28.37
C ARG A 11 25.19 -1.83 -28.77
N VAL A 12 25.05 -2.29 -30.01
CA VAL A 12 23.80 -2.89 -30.50
C VAL A 12 23.47 -4.19 -29.75
N ILE A 13 24.48 -5.01 -29.44
CA ILE A 13 24.34 -6.22 -28.62
C ILE A 13 23.90 -5.86 -27.20
N SER A 14 24.56 -4.90 -26.56
CA SER A 14 24.21 -4.45 -25.20
C SER A 14 22.79 -3.89 -25.11
N ILE A 15 22.32 -3.15 -26.12
CA ILE A 15 20.96 -2.62 -26.18
C ILE A 15 19.94 -3.76 -26.39
N ARG A 16 20.25 -4.75 -27.25
CA ARG A 16 19.38 -5.92 -27.45
C ARG A 16 19.30 -6.76 -26.19
N ASP A 17 20.41 -6.99 -25.50
CA ASP A 17 20.44 -7.74 -24.24
C ASP A 17 19.64 -7.03 -23.13
N ALA A 18 19.73 -5.70 -23.05
CA ALA A 18 18.93 -4.90 -22.14
C ALA A 18 17.42 -4.94 -22.48
N ALA A 19 17.07 -4.91 -23.77
CA ALA A 19 15.69 -5.01 -24.23
C ALA A 19 15.09 -6.40 -23.95
N ILE A 20 15.84 -7.46 -24.22
CA ILE A 20 15.47 -8.85 -23.93
C ILE A 20 15.30 -9.06 -22.43
N THR A 21 16.21 -8.51 -21.61
CA THR A 21 16.12 -8.59 -20.14
C THR A 21 14.86 -7.90 -19.61
N LYS A 22 14.48 -6.73 -20.18
CA LYS A 22 13.24 -6.03 -19.82
C LYS A 22 11.99 -6.82 -20.20
N GLU A 23 11.98 -7.44 -21.38
CA GLU A 23 10.87 -8.28 -21.86
C GLU A 23 10.68 -9.51 -20.97
N ILE A 24 11.77 -10.23 -20.65
CA ILE A 24 11.75 -11.40 -19.77
C ILE A 24 11.27 -11.01 -18.36
N ALA A 25 11.78 -9.92 -17.79
CA ALA A 25 11.36 -9.45 -16.47
C ALA A 25 9.87 -9.08 -16.45
N LEU A 26 9.37 -8.47 -17.53
CA LEU A 26 7.97 -8.08 -17.62
C LEU A 26 7.05 -9.29 -17.84
N ARG A 27 7.46 -10.27 -18.66
CA ARG A 27 6.72 -11.55 -18.81
C ARG A 27 6.65 -12.33 -17.51
N ALA A 28 7.79 -12.50 -16.83
CA ALA A 28 7.83 -13.15 -15.52
C ALA A 28 6.90 -12.45 -14.52
N SER A 29 6.89 -11.10 -14.51
CA SER A 29 5.97 -10.34 -13.66
C SER A 29 4.50 -10.55 -14.00
N ALA A 30 4.16 -10.70 -15.27
CA ALA A 30 2.79 -10.89 -15.73
C ALA A 30 2.30 -12.32 -15.46
N GLU A 31 3.13 -13.33 -15.70
CA GLU A 31 2.82 -14.74 -15.45
C GLU A 31 2.63 -15.04 -13.96
N GLU A 32 3.49 -14.50 -13.10
CA GLU A 32 3.40 -14.74 -11.65
C GLU A 32 2.21 -13.99 -11.02
N VAL A 33 1.91 -12.78 -11.50
CA VAL A 33 0.70 -12.05 -11.10
C VAL A 33 -0.56 -12.79 -11.58
N LEU A 34 -0.56 -13.31 -12.80
CA LEU A 34 -1.67 -14.11 -13.33
C LEU A 34 -1.86 -15.41 -12.55
N ALA A 35 -0.77 -16.12 -12.22
CA ALA A 35 -0.80 -17.32 -11.40
C ALA A 35 -1.41 -17.07 -10.02
N GLN A 36 -0.99 -15.99 -9.33
CA GLN A 36 -1.58 -15.56 -8.07
C GLN A 36 -3.07 -15.18 -8.21
N PHE A 37 -3.45 -14.50 -9.29
CA PHE A 37 -4.85 -14.17 -9.59
C PHE A 37 -5.72 -15.42 -9.79
N THR A 38 -5.18 -16.47 -10.40
CA THR A 38 -5.90 -17.72 -10.66
C THR A 38 -5.92 -18.67 -9.47
N SER A 39 -4.89 -18.68 -8.63
CA SER A 39 -4.78 -19.64 -7.51
C SER A 39 -5.33 -19.09 -6.20
N VAL A 40 -5.35 -17.77 -6.03
CA VAL A 40 -5.81 -17.11 -4.81
C VAL A 40 -7.04 -16.29 -5.17
N ASN A 41 -8.14 -16.49 -4.45
CA ASN A 41 -9.42 -15.78 -4.59
C ASN A 41 -9.26 -14.30 -4.15
N THR A 42 -8.30 -13.60 -4.74
CA THR A 42 -7.70 -12.37 -4.21
C THR A 42 -8.40 -11.15 -4.78
N SER A 43 -8.63 -10.16 -3.93
CA SER A 43 -9.17 -8.87 -4.38
C SER A 43 -8.23 -8.19 -5.38
N ALA A 44 -8.79 -7.43 -6.32
CA ALA A 44 -8.00 -6.62 -7.26
C ALA A 44 -7.02 -5.68 -6.53
N SER A 45 -7.37 -5.20 -5.32
CA SER A 45 -6.49 -4.41 -4.45
C SER A 45 -5.24 -5.18 -4.02
N SER A 46 -5.42 -6.44 -3.59
CA SER A 46 -4.31 -7.29 -3.17
C SER A 46 -3.38 -7.61 -4.34
N ALA A 47 -3.95 -7.88 -5.52
CA ALA A 47 -3.15 -8.13 -6.70
C ALA A 47 -2.41 -6.88 -7.20
N LEU A 48 -3.00 -5.69 -7.09
CA LEU A 48 -2.31 -4.43 -7.38
C LEU A 48 -1.14 -4.19 -6.41
N GLN A 49 -1.33 -4.48 -5.12
CA GLN A 49 -0.26 -4.39 -4.11
C GLN A 49 0.87 -5.39 -4.41
N PHE A 50 0.52 -6.62 -4.76
CA PHE A 50 1.49 -7.64 -5.17
C PHE A 50 2.27 -7.21 -6.41
N LEU A 51 1.59 -6.74 -7.46
CA LEU A 51 2.21 -6.22 -8.68
C LEU A 51 3.17 -5.05 -8.38
N ASN A 52 2.81 -4.14 -7.47
CA ASN A 52 3.69 -3.05 -7.05
C ASN A 52 4.94 -3.57 -6.31
N GLY A 53 4.77 -4.56 -5.43
CA GLY A 53 5.89 -5.21 -4.73
C GLY A 53 6.84 -5.92 -5.69
N LEU A 54 6.30 -6.79 -6.55
CA LEU A 54 7.07 -7.57 -7.53
C LEU A 54 7.80 -6.66 -8.52
N SER A 55 7.14 -5.63 -9.03
CA SER A 55 7.76 -4.70 -9.96
C SER A 55 8.90 -3.90 -9.31
N SER A 56 8.79 -3.53 -8.03
CA SER A 56 9.87 -2.91 -7.27
C SER A 56 11.06 -3.87 -7.09
N MET A 57 10.80 -5.13 -6.75
CA MET A 57 11.83 -6.17 -6.61
C MET A 57 12.59 -6.41 -7.92
N LEU A 58 11.89 -6.51 -9.04
CA LEU A 58 12.49 -6.68 -10.36
C LEU A 58 13.28 -5.44 -10.79
N SER A 59 12.75 -4.24 -10.52
CA SER A 59 13.44 -2.98 -10.82
C SER A 59 14.78 -2.89 -10.10
N ILE A 60 14.82 -3.28 -8.82
CA ILE A 60 16.06 -3.31 -8.02
C ILE A 60 17.00 -4.42 -8.50
N THR A 61 16.48 -5.61 -8.74
CA THR A 61 17.29 -6.80 -9.07
C THR A 61 17.98 -6.70 -10.42
N PHE A 62 17.29 -6.08 -11.39
CA PHE A 62 17.77 -5.96 -12.76
C PHE A 62 18.24 -4.53 -13.11
N GLU A 63 18.20 -3.60 -12.15
CA GLU A 63 18.48 -2.17 -12.37
C GLU A 63 17.69 -1.58 -13.56
N ILE A 64 16.42 -1.99 -13.70
CA ILE A 64 15.50 -1.55 -14.76
C ILE A 64 14.42 -0.63 -14.18
N ASP A 65 14.05 0.41 -14.92
CA ASP A 65 12.91 1.27 -14.55
C ASP A 65 11.59 0.67 -15.03
N LEU A 66 11.11 -0.34 -14.28
CA LEU A 66 9.84 -1.00 -14.60
C LEU A 66 8.63 -0.13 -14.20
N MET A 67 8.81 0.81 -13.25
CA MET A 67 7.74 1.71 -12.77
C MET A 67 7.23 2.66 -13.86
N ASN A 68 8.09 3.11 -14.76
CA ASN A 68 7.71 3.97 -15.88
C ASN A 68 7.36 3.19 -17.16
N ASN A 69 7.33 1.85 -17.10
CA ASN A 69 6.97 1.03 -18.25
C ASN A 69 5.47 1.18 -18.60
N HIS A 70 5.20 1.56 -19.85
CA HIS A 70 3.84 1.81 -20.34
C HIS A 70 2.92 0.59 -20.21
N MET A 71 3.42 -0.61 -20.49
CA MET A 71 2.65 -1.85 -20.40
C MET A 71 2.33 -2.22 -18.95
N LEU A 72 3.27 -2.05 -18.02
CA LEU A 72 2.98 -2.24 -16.61
C LEU A 72 1.94 -1.24 -16.09
N GLN A 73 2.05 0.03 -16.48
CA GLN A 73 1.07 1.07 -16.12
C GLN A 73 -0.32 0.76 -16.66
N PHE A 74 -0.40 0.24 -17.90
CA PHE A 74 -1.65 -0.22 -18.48
C PHE A 74 -2.27 -1.35 -17.66
N THR A 75 -1.48 -2.36 -17.27
CA THR A 75 -1.94 -3.46 -16.40
C THR A 75 -2.42 -2.95 -15.04
N LYS A 76 -1.67 -2.04 -14.40
CA LYS A 76 -2.09 -1.40 -13.14
C LYS A 76 -3.41 -0.67 -13.29
N LYS A 77 -3.60 0.05 -14.39
CA LYS A 77 -4.83 0.78 -14.68
C LYS A 77 -6.01 -0.15 -14.97
N ALA A 78 -5.78 -1.28 -15.66
CA ALA A 78 -6.80 -2.30 -15.90
C ALA A 78 -7.25 -2.96 -14.58
N ILE A 79 -6.30 -3.35 -13.72
CA ILE A 79 -6.58 -3.89 -12.39
C ILE A 79 -7.31 -2.84 -11.53
N SER A 80 -6.83 -1.59 -11.53
CA SER A 80 -7.46 -0.51 -10.77
C SER A 80 -8.85 -0.13 -11.30
N GLY A 81 -9.10 -0.25 -12.60
CA GLY A 81 -10.43 -0.08 -13.18
C GLY A 81 -11.40 -1.15 -12.70
N HIS A 82 -10.90 -2.38 -12.52
CA HIS A 82 -11.65 -3.45 -11.88
C HIS A 82 -11.82 -3.24 -10.36
N MET A 83 -10.91 -2.50 -9.71
CA MET A 83 -11.00 -2.08 -8.30
C MET A 83 -12.03 -0.99 -8.02
N ILE A 84 -12.75 -0.44 -9.01
CA ILE A 84 -13.94 0.37 -8.74
C ILE A 84 -15.02 -0.61 -8.23
N ALA A 85 -14.75 -1.15 -7.03
CA ALA A 85 -15.67 -1.86 -6.22
C ALA A 85 -16.77 -0.86 -5.92
N LYS A 86 -18.00 -1.24 -6.23
CA LYS A 86 -19.15 -0.58 -5.65
C LYS A 86 -18.85 -0.40 -4.16
N PRO A 87 -19.03 0.81 -3.59
CA PRO A 87 -18.87 0.98 -2.16
C PRO A 87 -19.65 -0.14 -1.46
N LYS A 88 -19.05 -0.72 -0.42
CA LYS A 88 -19.65 -1.86 0.31
C LYS A 88 -21.08 -1.58 0.78
N TYR A 89 -21.42 -0.31 0.88
CA TYR A 89 -22.73 0.22 1.17
C TYR A 89 -23.19 1.03 -0.05
N GLU A 90 -24.37 0.72 -0.58
CA GLU A 90 -24.97 1.52 -1.66
C GLU A 90 -25.39 2.91 -1.17
N ASP A 91 -25.68 3.02 0.13
CA ASP A 91 -26.11 4.24 0.80
C ASP A 91 -25.01 4.84 1.69
N THR A 92 -25.03 6.17 1.83
CA THR A 92 -24.28 6.88 2.88
C THR A 92 -24.62 6.30 4.25
N TRP A 93 -23.58 6.02 5.06
CA TRP A 93 -23.74 5.47 6.41
C TRP A 93 -24.80 6.25 7.20
N ASN A 94 -25.90 5.59 7.57
CA ASN A 94 -26.98 6.25 8.30
C ASN A 94 -26.54 6.47 9.76
N VAL A 95 -25.95 7.63 10.00
CA VAL A 95 -25.51 8.07 11.33
C VAL A 95 -26.66 8.08 12.34
N GLY A 96 -27.91 8.23 11.88
CA GLY A 96 -29.11 8.19 12.69
C GLY A 96 -29.26 6.88 13.46
N ILE A 97 -28.93 5.73 12.86
CA ILE A 97 -29.00 4.42 13.53
C ILE A 97 -28.08 4.38 14.76
N LEU A 98 -26.87 4.95 14.63
CA LEU A 98 -25.93 5.01 15.75
C LEU A 98 -26.45 5.92 16.87
N PHE A 99 -27.03 7.07 16.50
CA PHE A 99 -27.63 7.98 17.47
C PHE A 99 -28.84 7.35 18.18
N ASP A 100 -29.71 6.65 17.45
CA ASP A 100 -30.88 5.98 18.01
C ASP A 100 -30.48 4.84 18.94
N TYR A 101 -29.48 4.05 18.57
CA TYR A 101 -28.89 3.03 19.45
C TYR A 101 -28.41 3.64 20.78
N TRP A 102 -27.62 4.71 20.70
CA TRP A 102 -27.09 5.36 21.90
C TRP A 102 -28.13 6.14 22.71
N ARG A 103 -29.21 6.60 22.06
CA ARG A 103 -30.37 7.21 22.72
C ARG A 103 -31.14 6.15 23.52
N GLY A 104 -31.35 4.96 22.93
CA GLY A 104 -32.02 3.84 23.60
C GLY A 104 -31.26 3.30 24.82
N LYS A 105 -29.93 3.43 24.84
CA LYS A 105 -29.08 3.09 25.99
C LYS A 105 -29.25 4.03 27.19
N GLY A 106 -29.90 5.18 27.02
CA GLY A 106 -30.19 6.14 28.09
C GLY A 106 -29.06 7.15 28.35
N PRO A 107 -29.17 7.94 29.44
CA PRO A 107 -28.23 9.02 29.76
C PRO A 107 -26.81 8.51 30.03
N ASN A 108 -25.79 9.32 29.69
CA ASN A 108 -24.38 8.96 29.86
C ASN A 108 -24.01 8.57 31.31
N ARG A 109 -24.67 9.17 32.32
CA ARG A 109 -24.47 8.85 33.74
C ARG A 109 -24.81 7.41 34.12
N ASN A 110 -25.60 6.71 33.30
CA ASN A 110 -26.01 5.33 33.54
C ASN A 110 -25.12 4.33 32.79
N LEU A 111 -24.21 4.81 31.94
CA LEU A 111 -23.34 3.97 31.14
C LEU A 111 -22.09 3.59 31.92
N THR A 112 -21.63 2.36 31.74
CA THR A 112 -20.33 1.95 32.25
C THR A 112 -19.20 2.71 31.53
N ASN A 113 -18.00 2.73 32.12
CA ASN A 113 -16.83 3.36 31.48
C ASN A 113 -16.56 2.75 30.09
N VAL A 114 -16.68 1.42 29.98
CA VAL A 114 -16.52 0.70 28.71
C VAL A 114 -17.55 1.16 27.67
N GLU A 115 -18.82 1.26 28.05
CA GLU A 115 -19.86 1.76 27.14
C GLU A 115 -19.65 3.23 26.75
N LEU A 116 -19.19 4.08 27.67
CA LEU A 116 -18.82 5.46 27.36
C LEU A 116 -17.66 5.54 26.36
N GLN A 117 -16.66 4.68 26.50
CA GLN A 117 -15.55 4.60 25.54
C GLN A 117 -16.02 4.12 24.16
N ILE A 118 -16.88 3.09 24.11
CA ILE A 118 -17.46 2.60 22.86
C ILE A 118 -18.32 3.69 22.21
N LYS A 119 -19.11 4.44 23.00
CA LYS A 119 -19.92 5.57 22.53
C LYS A 119 -19.06 6.67 21.94
N LEU A 120 -18.03 7.12 22.67
CA LEU A 120 -17.12 8.14 22.17
C LEU A 120 -16.39 7.68 20.90
N THR A 121 -15.86 6.45 20.89
CA THR A 121 -15.11 5.90 19.75
C THR A 121 -16.00 5.78 18.52
N SER A 122 -17.22 5.24 18.66
CA SER A 122 -18.16 5.11 17.54
C SER A 122 -18.58 6.47 16.97
N LEU A 123 -18.76 7.48 17.82
CA LEU A 123 -19.04 8.85 17.38
C LEU A 123 -17.85 9.47 16.65
N LEU A 124 -16.62 9.31 17.15
CA LEU A 124 -15.41 9.82 16.48
C LEU A 124 -15.15 9.14 15.13
N MET A 125 -15.41 7.84 15.03
CA MET A 125 -15.30 7.12 13.76
C MET A 125 -16.34 7.60 12.75
N THR A 126 -17.58 7.83 13.19
CA THR A 126 -18.71 8.10 12.29
C THR A 126 -18.82 9.58 11.90
N ILE A 127 -18.65 10.49 12.85
CA ILE A 127 -18.81 11.95 12.64
C ILE A 127 -17.51 12.55 12.12
N CYS A 128 -16.39 12.23 12.76
CA CYS A 128 -15.09 12.81 12.42
C CYS A 128 -14.35 11.99 11.35
N SER A 129 -14.90 10.86 10.89
CA SER A 129 -14.26 9.95 9.93
C SER A 129 -12.85 9.51 10.36
N MET A 130 -12.59 9.48 11.68
CA MET A 130 -11.28 9.12 12.20
C MET A 130 -11.05 7.61 12.13
N ARG A 131 -9.84 7.21 11.76
CA ARG A 131 -9.43 5.80 11.80
C ARG A 131 -9.17 5.37 13.25
N PRO A 132 -9.33 4.08 13.59
CA PRO A 132 -9.02 3.59 14.93
C PRO A 132 -7.62 3.98 15.43
N ALA A 133 -6.61 3.90 14.57
CA ALA A 133 -5.24 4.30 14.89
C ALA A 133 -5.07 5.81 15.11
N GLU A 134 -5.99 6.66 14.65
CA GLU A 134 -5.99 8.10 14.97
C GLU A 134 -6.65 8.34 16.32
N ILE A 135 -7.75 7.64 16.61
CA ILE A 135 -8.49 7.73 17.87
C ILE A 135 -7.62 7.32 19.06
N GLU A 136 -6.87 6.23 18.93
CA GLU A 136 -5.92 5.76 19.95
C GLU A 136 -4.87 6.83 20.31
N ARG A 137 -4.59 7.74 19.37
CA ARG A 137 -3.53 8.75 19.50
C ARG A 137 -4.08 10.09 19.96
N ILE A 138 -5.38 10.20 20.24
CA ILE A 138 -5.98 11.40 20.82
C ILE A 138 -5.45 11.58 22.24
N SER A 139 -4.86 12.74 22.50
CA SER A 139 -4.37 13.10 23.82
C SER A 139 -5.43 13.90 24.56
N LEU A 140 -6.18 13.24 25.46
CA LEU A 140 -7.18 13.90 26.29
C LEU A 140 -6.63 15.07 27.12
N ARG A 141 -5.34 15.03 27.50
CA ARG A 141 -4.68 16.11 28.25
C ARG A 141 -4.50 17.40 27.45
N HIS A 142 -4.39 17.28 26.13
CA HIS A 142 -4.12 18.41 25.25
C HIS A 142 -5.33 18.79 24.40
N SER A 143 -6.39 17.97 24.40
CA SER A 143 -7.67 18.31 23.76
C SER A 143 -8.34 19.46 24.50
N VAL A 144 -8.94 20.38 23.74
CA VAL A 144 -9.60 21.57 24.27
C VAL A 144 -11.09 21.49 23.94
N ILE A 145 -11.92 21.60 24.98
CA ILE A 145 -13.37 21.75 24.82
C ILE A 145 -13.69 23.22 25.06
N CYS A 146 -14.26 23.87 24.05
CA CYS A 146 -14.71 25.26 24.13
C CYS A 146 -16.23 25.29 24.27
N GLU A 147 -16.71 25.38 25.51
CA GLU A 147 -18.16 25.38 25.82
C GLU A 147 -18.87 26.59 25.20
N GLN A 148 -18.23 27.76 25.14
CA GLN A 148 -18.82 28.96 24.51
C GLN A 148 -19.12 28.80 23.02
N THR A 149 -18.38 27.95 22.31
CA THR A 149 -18.52 27.80 20.85
C THR A 149 -19.05 26.43 20.44
N ASP A 150 -19.36 25.56 21.40
CA ASP A 150 -19.70 24.15 21.19
C ASP A 150 -18.68 23.43 20.28
N LYS A 151 -17.39 23.76 20.46
CA LYS A 151 -16.29 23.19 19.66
C LYS A 151 -15.41 22.32 20.52
N VAL A 152 -14.98 21.21 19.92
CA VAL A 152 -13.98 20.31 20.50
C VAL A 152 -12.78 20.26 19.57
N ASP A 153 -11.61 20.65 20.07
CA ASP A 153 -10.33 20.50 19.39
C ASP A 153 -9.62 19.25 19.94
N LEU A 154 -9.56 18.20 19.13
CA LEU A 154 -8.94 16.92 19.49
C LEU A 154 -7.47 16.93 19.07
N ARG A 155 -6.57 16.96 20.05
CA ARG A 155 -5.13 16.95 19.76
C ARG A 155 -4.62 15.53 19.58
N LEU A 156 -4.20 15.22 18.36
CA LEU A 156 -3.52 13.97 18.03
C LEU A 156 -2.05 14.05 18.43
N GLN A 157 -1.56 13.01 19.11
CA GLN A 157 -0.12 12.86 19.28
C GLN A 157 0.53 12.71 17.89
N PRO A 158 1.61 13.45 17.60
CA PRO A 158 2.34 13.32 16.33
C PRO A 158 2.66 11.86 16.08
N LYS A 159 2.45 11.35 14.86
CA LYS A 159 3.10 10.08 14.46
C LYS A 159 4.55 10.29 14.80
N THR A 160 5.07 9.52 15.77
CA THR A 160 6.51 9.36 15.91
C THR A 160 6.91 8.78 14.56
N LYS A 161 7.20 9.66 13.61
CA LYS A 161 8.23 9.39 12.64
C LYS A 161 9.42 9.23 13.58
N SER A 162 9.64 8.01 14.08
CA SER A 162 11.01 7.54 14.02
C SER A 162 11.36 7.90 12.59
N GLY A 163 12.30 8.83 12.45
CA GLY A 163 13.01 8.91 11.21
C GLY A 163 13.52 7.50 11.02
N LEU A 164 12.72 6.66 10.35
CA LEU A 164 13.23 5.84 9.30
C LEU A 164 13.96 6.88 8.45
N HIS A 165 15.20 7.18 8.85
CA HIS A 165 16.32 6.87 7.99
C HIS A 165 15.84 5.66 7.23
N SER A 166 15.28 5.92 6.04
CA SER A 166 15.22 4.94 4.98
C SER A 166 16.55 4.24 5.15
N PRO A 167 16.59 2.92 5.44
CA PRO A 167 17.85 2.24 5.54
C PRO A 167 18.57 2.69 4.29
N LYS A 168 19.62 3.51 4.45
CA LYS A 168 20.58 3.68 3.38
C LYS A 168 20.90 2.24 3.12
N LEU A 169 20.47 1.71 1.97
CA LEU A 169 20.82 0.39 1.55
C LEU A 169 22.34 0.40 1.58
N SER A 170 22.90 0.00 2.72
CA SER A 170 24.29 -0.33 2.80
C SER A 170 24.35 -1.45 1.80
N LYS A 171 25.06 -1.21 0.70
CA LYS A 171 25.44 -2.27 -0.22
C LYS A 171 26.01 -3.34 0.68
N THR A 172 25.23 -4.38 0.96
CA THR A 172 25.58 -5.39 1.93
C THR A 172 26.88 -5.94 1.41
N ARG A 173 27.97 -5.75 2.17
CA ARG A 173 29.30 -6.23 1.80
C ARG A 173 29.35 -7.77 1.81
N ASP A 174 28.24 -8.40 2.17
CA ASP A 174 28.01 -9.82 2.00
C ASP A 174 27.83 -10.15 0.52
N ARG A 175 28.95 -10.54 -0.08
CA ARG A 175 29.11 -10.82 -1.51
C ARG A 175 28.45 -12.12 -1.96
N THR A 176 27.70 -12.81 -1.10
CA THR A 176 27.32 -14.21 -1.36
C THR A 176 25.88 -14.43 -1.80
N VAL A 177 25.01 -13.42 -1.70
CA VAL A 177 23.61 -13.54 -2.14
C VAL A 177 23.30 -12.49 -3.20
N CYS A 178 23.59 -12.84 -4.46
CA CYS A 178 23.17 -12.03 -5.61
C CYS A 178 21.63 -12.03 -5.68
N PRO A 179 20.94 -10.87 -5.56
CA PRO A 179 19.48 -10.81 -5.64
C PRO A 179 18.94 -11.49 -6.91
N ARG A 180 19.68 -11.37 -8.02
CA ARG A 180 19.38 -12.03 -9.29
C ARG A 180 19.46 -13.56 -9.18
N ALA A 181 20.49 -14.10 -8.52
CA ALA A 181 20.64 -15.53 -8.31
C ALA A 181 19.57 -16.09 -7.34
N THR A 182 19.19 -15.33 -6.31
CA THR A 182 18.14 -15.73 -5.38
C THR A 182 16.76 -15.73 -6.04
N PHE A 183 16.48 -14.74 -6.90
CA PHE A 183 15.24 -14.71 -7.69
C PHE A 183 15.14 -15.93 -8.60
N PHE A 184 16.18 -16.25 -9.37
CA PHE A 184 16.17 -17.44 -10.24
C PHE A 184 16.01 -18.75 -9.45
N ARG A 185 16.61 -18.86 -8.26
CA ARG A 185 16.43 -20.02 -7.37
C ARG A 185 14.99 -20.18 -6.87
N LEU A 186 14.25 -19.09 -6.70
CA LEU A 186 12.85 -19.12 -6.29
C LEU A 186 11.93 -19.53 -7.45
N VAL A 187 12.20 -19.03 -8.65
CA VAL A 187 11.43 -19.37 -9.86
C VAL A 187 11.63 -20.84 -10.28
N GLU A 188 12.83 -21.42 -10.13
CA GLU A 188 13.09 -22.83 -10.43
C GLU A 188 12.45 -23.83 -9.46
N LYS A 189 11.96 -23.37 -8.30
CA LYS A 189 11.41 -24.24 -7.24
C LYS A 189 9.89 -24.39 -7.25
N ASN A 190 9.19 -23.68 -8.13
CA ASN A 190 7.76 -23.81 -8.39
C ASN A 190 7.52 -24.57 -9.69
#